data_AF-A0A918YJZ5-F1
#
_entry.id   AF-A0A918YJZ5-F1
#
_cell.length_a   1.000
_cell.length_b   1.000
_cell.length_c   1.000
_cell.angle_alpha   90.00
_cell.angle_beta   90.00
_cell.angle_gamma   90.00
#
_symmetry.space_group_name_H-M   'P 1'
#
loop_
_entity.id
_entity.type
_entity.pdbx_description
1 polymer ?
#
loop_
_entity_poly.entity_id
_entity_poly.type
_entity_poly.pdbx_seq_one_letter_code
_entity_poly.pdbx_strand_id
1 'polypeptide(L)'
;MSLLTIPSIEYQIRAATGRDTAYPEILADAAAGEPMAARVVAEAARALGILVAQIANFAMPQKILLAGEGVGLMDVAGNTVHETVRAHRHPDADPVDLETKVSDFHDWARGAAVLAIQVLVLGSGLG
;
A
#
# COMPACT_ATOMS: atom_id res chain seq x y z
N MET A 1 11.83 -9.74 -7.58
CA MET A 1 11.46 -10.07 -6.19
C MET A 1 10.72 -8.87 -5.62
N SER A 2 9.40 -8.91 -5.61
CA SER A 2 8.59 -7.84 -5.00
C SER A 2 8.58 -8.07 -3.48
N LEU A 3 8.98 -7.08 -2.68
CA LEU A 3 8.99 -7.17 -1.22
C LEU A 3 7.62 -6.82 -0.60
N LEU A 4 6.68 -6.35 -1.41
CA LEU A 4 5.43 -5.73 -0.96
C LEU A 4 4.19 -6.60 -1.10
N THR A 5 4.28 -7.73 -1.79
CA THR A 5 3.11 -8.58 -2.04
C THR A 5 2.87 -9.52 -0.87
N ILE A 6 1.59 -9.83 -0.61
CA ILE A 6 1.17 -10.80 0.41
C ILE A 6 1.97 -12.12 0.32
N PRO A 7 2.11 -12.76 -0.87
CA PRO A 7 2.89 -13.99 -0.98
C PRO A 7 4.38 -13.84 -0.63
N SER A 8 4.94 -12.64 -0.81
CA SER A 8 6.34 -12.37 -0.44
C SER A 8 6.52 -12.26 1.07
N ILE A 9 5.56 -11.63 1.76
CA ILE A 9 5.53 -11.52 3.22
C ILE A 9 5.36 -12.92 3.84
N GLU A 10 4.39 -13.69 3.36
CA GLU A 10 4.16 -15.07 3.80
C GLU A 10 5.40 -15.96 3.56
N TYR A 11 6.03 -15.83 2.39
CA TYR A 11 7.26 -16.55 2.08
C TYR A 11 8.40 -16.20 3.04
N GLN A 12 8.58 -14.92 3.39
CA GLN A 12 9.63 -14.50 4.33
C GLN A 12 9.39 -15.05 5.74
N ILE A 13 8.14 -15.05 6.21
CA ILE A 13 7.78 -15.65 7.50
C ILE A 13 8.02 -17.15 7.49
N ARG A 14 7.63 -17.86 6.43
CA ARG A 14 7.89 -19.28 6.30
C ARG A 14 9.37 -19.60 6.27
N ALA A 15 10.16 -18.86 5.48
CA ALA A 15 11.60 -19.05 5.40
C ALA A 15 12.29 -18.84 6.76
N ALA A 16 11.76 -17.94 7.59
CA ALA A 16 12.32 -17.63 8.91
C ALA A 16 11.84 -18.56 10.03
N THR A 17 10.60 -19.07 9.96
CA THR A 17 9.96 -19.81 11.07
C THR A 17 9.71 -21.29 10.77
N GLY A 18 9.80 -21.70 9.50
CA GLY A 18 9.45 -23.05 9.04
C GLY A 18 7.95 -23.34 8.98
N ARG A 19 7.08 -22.36 9.28
CA ARG A 19 5.62 -22.52 9.29
C ARG A 19 4.97 -21.72 8.17
N ASP A 20 3.94 -22.28 7.55
CA ASP A 20 3.02 -21.50 6.73
C ASP A 20 2.10 -20.71 7.70
N THR A 21 2.05 -19.39 7.54
CA THR A 21 1.24 -18.49 8.36
C THR A 21 0.52 -17.54 7.42
N ALA A 22 -0.80 -17.41 7.58
CA ALA A 22 -1.60 -16.58 6.69
C ALA A 22 -1.34 -15.09 6.98
N TYR A 23 -1.46 -14.25 5.96
CA TYR A 23 -1.24 -12.81 6.09
C TYR A 23 -1.97 -12.11 7.27
N PRO A 24 -3.26 -12.36 7.56
CA PRO A 24 -3.94 -11.75 8.70
C PRO A 24 -3.31 -12.13 10.04
N GLU A 25 -2.84 -13.36 10.18
CA GLU A 25 -2.16 -13.85 11.39
C GLU A 25 -0.78 -13.20 11.53
N ILE A 26 -0.04 -13.04 10.42
CA ILE A 26 1.24 -12.31 10.41
C ILE A 26 1.06 -10.86 10.87
N LEU A 27 -0.01 -10.20 10.44
CA LEU A 27 -0.35 -8.85 10.90
C LEU A 27 -0.71 -8.81 12.39
N ALA A 28 -1.47 -9.79 12.87
CA ALA A 28 -1.81 -9.90 14.30
C ALA A 28 -0.55 -10.14 15.16
N ASP A 29 0.33 -11.04 14.74
CA ASP A 29 1.61 -11.31 15.40
C ASP A 29 2.51 -10.07 15.42
N ALA A 30 2.58 -9.34 14.30
CA ALA A 30 3.32 -8.09 14.22
C ALA A 30 2.76 -7.02 15.16
N ALA A 31 1.43 -6.89 15.25
CA ALA A 31 0.77 -5.98 16.18
C ALA A 31 1.00 -6.37 17.65
N ALA A 32 1.12 -7.68 17.92
CA ALA A 32 1.49 -8.21 19.23
C ALA A 32 3.00 -8.04 19.56
N GLY A 33 3.80 -7.59 18.59
CA GLY A 33 5.24 -7.38 18.77
C GLY A 33 6.10 -8.63 18.61
N GLU A 34 5.57 -9.70 18.01
CA GLU A 34 6.37 -10.90 17.73
C GLU A 34 7.58 -10.54 16.85
N PRO A 35 8.83 -10.81 17.29
CA PRO A 35 10.00 -10.17 16.70
C PRO A 35 10.16 -10.39 15.19
N MET A 36 9.87 -11.59 14.71
CA MET A 36 10.00 -11.92 13.29
C MET A 36 8.90 -11.28 12.44
N ALA A 37 7.65 -11.35 12.90
CA ALA A 37 6.51 -10.75 12.22
C ALA A 37 6.64 -9.23 12.16
N ALA A 38 6.96 -8.59 13.30
CA ALA A 38 7.19 -7.16 13.40
C ALA A 38 8.31 -6.70 12.45
N ARG A 39 9.42 -7.46 12.36
CA ARG A 39 10.52 -7.14 11.45
C ARG A 39 10.11 -7.19 9.98
N VAL A 40 9.44 -8.26 9.56
CA VAL A 40 9.02 -8.45 8.15
C VAL A 40 7.98 -7.40 7.75
N VAL A 41 6.98 -7.15 8.60
CA VAL A 41 5.94 -6.14 8.35
C VAL A 41 6.55 -4.73 8.31
N ALA A 42 7.49 -4.41 9.21
CA ALA A 42 8.18 -3.12 9.18
C ALA A 42 9.02 -2.92 7.91
N GLU A 43 9.63 -3.99 7.38
CA GLU A 43 10.37 -3.91 6.11
C GLU A 43 9.44 -3.67 4.91
N ALA A 44 8.30 -4.37 4.87
CA ALA A 44 7.28 -4.10 3.87
C ALA A 44 6.73 -2.66 3.98
N ALA A 45 6.50 -2.17 5.20
CA ALA A 45 6.07 -0.79 5.45
C ALA A 45 7.09 0.25 4.96
N ARG A 46 8.38 0.03 5.21
CA ARG A 46 9.45 0.89 4.67
C ARG A 46 9.46 0.89 3.15
N ALA A 47 9.39 -0.27 2.52
CA ALA A 47 9.35 -0.36 1.06
C ALA A 47 8.13 0.38 0.47
N LEU A 48 6.97 0.32 1.15
CA LEU A 48 5.77 1.04 0.74
C LEU A 48 5.96 2.56 0.88
N GLY A 49 6.51 3.01 2.01
CA GLY A 49 6.78 4.43 2.23
C GLY A 49 7.75 5.01 1.20
N ILE A 50 8.77 4.26 0.79
CA ILE A 50 9.68 4.65 -0.30
C ILE A 50 8.92 4.81 -1.61
N LEU A 51 8.08 3.84 -1.97
CA LEU A 51 7.28 3.90 -3.19
C LEU A 51 6.34 5.11 -3.20
N VAL A 52 5.63 5.36 -2.08
CA VAL A 52 4.74 6.52 -1.93
C VAL A 52 5.51 7.83 -2.05
N ALA A 53 6.68 7.95 -1.42
CA ALA A 53 7.52 9.14 -1.54
C ALA A 53 7.99 9.38 -2.99
N GLN A 54 8.40 8.32 -3.70
CA GLN A 54 8.80 8.41 -5.11
C GLN A 54 7.64 8.89 -5.99
N ILE A 55 6.44 8.35 -5.81
CA ILE A 55 5.24 8.81 -6.52
C ILE A 55 4.96 10.28 -6.21
N ALA A 56 4.98 10.66 -4.93
CA ALA A 56 4.73 12.03 -4.49
C ALA A 56 5.74 13.04 -5.09
N ASN A 57 7.02 12.66 -5.15
CA ASN A 57 8.09 13.51 -5.68
C ASN A 57 8.02 13.66 -7.21
N PHE A 58 7.61 12.61 -7.94
CA PHE A 58 7.63 12.62 -9.39
C PHE A 58 6.31 13.11 -10.01
N ALA A 59 5.18 12.58 -9.54
CA ALA A 59 3.87 12.88 -10.11
C ALA A 59 3.17 14.06 -9.45
N MET A 60 3.61 14.47 -8.25
CA MET A 60 3.01 15.54 -7.44
C MET A 60 1.46 15.46 -7.36
N PRO A 61 0.88 14.30 -7.02
CA PRO A 61 -0.56 14.16 -6.91
C PRO A 61 -1.09 14.94 -5.71
N GLN A 62 -2.33 15.43 -5.81
CA GLN A 62 -3.01 16.05 -4.67
C GLN A 62 -3.38 15.05 -3.57
N LYS A 63 -3.64 13.79 -3.94
CA LYS A 63 -3.98 12.69 -3.00
C LYS A 63 -3.53 11.35 -3.58
N ILE A 64 -3.11 10.44 -2.70
CA ILE A 64 -2.80 9.04 -3.01
C ILE A 64 -3.78 8.16 -2.25
N LEU A 65 -4.50 7.30 -2.99
CA LEU A 65 -5.40 6.31 -2.41
C LEU A 65 -4.74 4.92 -2.44
N LEU A 66 -4.50 4.35 -1.27
CA LEU A 66 -4.03 2.97 -1.12
C LEU A 66 -5.23 2.04 -1.00
N ALA A 67 -5.32 1.05 -1.90
CA ALA A 67 -6.41 0.08 -1.95
C ALA A 67 -5.88 -1.34 -2.18
N GLY A 68 -6.68 -2.34 -1.80
CA GLY A 68 -6.40 -3.76 -2.02
C GLY A 68 -6.31 -4.58 -0.73
N GLU A 69 -6.17 -5.89 -0.85
CA GLU A 69 -6.21 -6.83 0.30
C GLU A 69 -5.07 -6.63 1.31
N GLY A 70 -3.95 -6.03 0.88
CA GLY A 70 -2.78 -5.75 1.73
C GLY A 70 -2.86 -4.46 2.54
N VAL A 71 -3.97 -3.70 2.47
CA VAL A 71 -4.09 -2.41 3.21
C VAL A 71 -4.05 -2.58 4.73
N GLY A 72 -4.34 -3.77 5.27
CA GLY A 72 -4.23 -4.04 6.72
C GLY A 72 -2.83 -3.79 7.29
N LEU A 73 -1.78 -3.77 6.45
CA LEU A 73 -0.44 -3.33 6.88
C LEU A 73 -0.44 -1.89 7.41
N MET A 74 -1.29 -1.01 6.88
CA MET A 74 -1.37 0.38 7.34
C MET A 74 -1.91 0.50 8.75
N ASP A 75 -2.78 -0.42 9.19
CA ASP A 75 -3.30 -0.44 10.56
C ASP A 75 -2.20 -0.82 11.56
N VAL A 76 -1.28 -1.72 11.16
CA VAL A 76 -0.22 -2.24 12.03
C VAL A 76 1.05 -1.40 11.98
N ALA A 77 1.44 -0.93 10.78
CA ALA A 77 2.73 -0.31 10.52
C ALA A 77 2.62 1.04 9.79
N GLY A 78 1.45 1.69 9.82
CA GLY A 78 1.22 2.99 9.17
C GLY A 78 2.20 4.08 9.62
N ASN A 79 2.59 4.09 10.89
CA ASN A 79 3.61 5.03 11.40
C ASN A 79 4.94 4.86 10.65
N THR A 80 5.42 3.63 10.47
CA THR A 80 6.64 3.33 9.70
C THR A 80 6.51 3.81 8.26
N VAL A 81 5.34 3.64 7.63
CA VAL A 81 5.08 4.15 6.27
C VAL A 81 5.20 5.67 6.25
N HIS A 82 4.49 6.39 7.13
CA HIS A 82 4.50 7.85 7.16
C HIS A 82 5.87 8.44 7.50
N GLU A 83 6.59 7.85 8.45
CA GLU A 83 7.96 8.23 8.79
C GLU A 83 8.89 8.03 7.60
N THR A 84 8.78 6.88 6.92
CA THR A 84 9.59 6.60 5.73
C THR A 84 9.27 7.58 4.60
N VAL A 85 7.99 7.91 4.38
CA VAL A 85 7.59 8.93 3.40
C VAL A 85 8.25 10.27 3.71
N ARG A 86 8.17 10.72 4.97
CA ARG A 86 8.78 11.99 5.40
C ARG A 86 10.31 11.99 5.21
N ALA A 87 10.97 10.89 5.56
CA ALA A 87 12.43 10.75 5.43
C ALA A 87 12.92 10.79 3.97
N HIS A 88 12.07 10.44 2.99
CA HIS A 88 12.42 10.40 1.57
C HIS A 88 11.89 11.61 0.78
N ARG A 89 11.40 12.65 1.47
CA ARG A 89 10.92 13.89 0.86
C ARG A 89 11.70 15.09 1.38
N HIS A 90 11.66 16.19 0.64
CA HIS A 90 12.27 17.44 1.08
C HIS A 90 11.62 17.88 2.41
N PRO A 91 12.39 18.36 3.40
CA PRO A 91 11.84 18.76 4.70
C PRO A 91 10.72 19.79 4.63
N ASP A 92 10.78 20.69 3.64
CA ASP A 92 9.77 21.74 3.40
C ASP A 92 8.63 21.32 2.46
N ALA A 93 8.58 20.05 2.00
CA ALA A 93 7.51 19.60 1.13
C ALA A 93 6.22 19.37 1.91
N ASP A 94 5.09 19.83 1.36
CA ASP A 94 3.76 19.63 1.95
C ASP A 94 3.51 18.14 2.24
N PRO A 95 2.87 17.77 3.36
CA PRO A 95 2.56 16.38 3.69
C PRO A 95 1.83 15.66 2.55
N VAL A 96 2.16 14.38 2.34
CA VAL A 96 1.41 13.55 1.39
C VAL A 96 0.06 13.20 1.99
N ASP A 97 -1.03 13.58 1.32
CA ASP A 97 -2.38 13.12 1.63
C ASP A 97 -2.53 11.66 1.15
N LEU A 98 -2.25 10.74 2.07
CA LEU A 98 -2.34 9.30 1.87
C LEU A 98 -3.57 8.78 2.59
N GLU A 99 -4.55 8.29 1.82
CA GLU A 99 -5.78 7.71 2.33
C GLU A 99 -5.79 6.21 2.06
N THR A 100 -6.23 5.43 3.04
CA THR A 100 -6.42 3.98 2.89
C THR A 100 -7.89 3.68 2.69
N LYS A 101 -8.21 2.98 1.61
CA LYS A 101 -9.55 2.47 1.38
C LYS A 101 -9.50 0.95 1.37
N VAL A 102 -10.28 0.34 2.26
CA VAL A 102 -10.61 -1.09 2.15
C VAL A 102 -11.52 -1.21 0.93
N SER A 103 -10.91 -1.42 -0.24
CA SER A 103 -11.65 -1.57 -1.48
C SER A 103 -12.18 -2.99 -1.55
N ASP A 104 -13.49 -3.13 -1.70
CA ASP A 104 -14.03 -4.35 -2.27
C ASP A 104 -13.67 -4.42 -3.78
N PHE A 105 -13.83 -5.58 -4.39
CA PHE A 105 -13.64 -5.79 -5.83
C PHE A 105 -14.58 -4.91 -6.69
N HIS A 106 -15.74 -4.51 -6.16
CA HIS A 106 -16.75 -3.72 -6.87
C HIS A 106 -16.31 -2.27 -7.12
N ASP A 107 -15.53 -1.68 -6.23
CA ASP A 107 -15.01 -0.31 -6.39
C ASP A 107 -14.09 -0.18 -7.61
N TRP A 108 -13.27 -1.20 -7.90
CA TRP A 108 -12.39 -1.22 -9.07
C TRP A 108 -13.18 -1.43 -10.38
N ALA A 109 -14.15 -2.33 -10.37
CA ALA A 109 -15.03 -2.58 -11.51
C ALA A 109 -15.87 -1.34 -11.86
N ARG A 110 -16.34 -0.58 -10.85
CA ARG A 110 -17.04 0.69 -11.06
C ARG A 110 -16.13 1.76 -11.64
N GLY A 111 -14.89 1.88 -11.17
CA GLY A 111 -13.91 2.82 -11.73
C GLY A 111 -13.63 2.56 -13.21
N ALA A 112 -13.40 1.30 -13.60
CA ALA A 112 -13.23 0.90 -14.99
C ALA A 112 -14.50 1.17 -15.83
N ALA A 113 -15.69 0.91 -15.30
CA ALA A 113 -16.95 1.16 -15.98
C ALA A 113 -17.21 2.67 -16.17
N VAL A 114 -16.91 3.52 -15.18
CA VAL A 114 -17.03 4.99 -15.30
C VAL A 114 -16.09 5.52 -16.37
N LEU A 115 -14.83 5.07 -16.41
CA LEU A 115 -13.89 5.45 -17.47
C LEU A 115 -14.39 4.99 -18.86
N ALA A 116 -14.93 3.77 -18.98
CA ALA A 116 -15.50 3.29 -20.22
C ALA A 116 -16.72 4.12 -20.67
N ILE A 117 -17.60 4.51 -19.74
CA ILE A 117 -18.74 5.40 -20.02
C ILE A 117 -18.26 6.79 -20.42
N GLN A 118 -17.27 7.38 -19.73
CA GLN A 118 -16.71 8.68 -20.08
C GLN A 118 -16.10 8.66 -21.48
N VAL A 119 -15.38 7.60 -21.86
CA VAL A 119 -14.86 7.42 -23.22
C VAL A 119 -15.99 7.33 -24.25
N LEU A 120 -17.07 6.61 -23.94
CA LEU A 120 -18.22 6.45 -24.84
C LEU A 120 -19.02 7.75 -25.02
N VAL A 121 -19.22 8.50 -23.93
CA VAL A 121 -20.06 9.70 -23.89
C VAL A 121 -19.31 10.97 -24.30
N LEU A 122 -18.02 11.10 -23.97
CA LEU A 122 -17.19 12.25 -24.35
C LEU A 122 -16.45 12.04 -25.68
N GLY A 123 -16.32 10.79 -26.15
CA GLY A 123 -15.72 10.44 -27.45
C GLY A 123 -16.62 10.69 -28.66
N SER A 124 -17.83 11.23 -28.47
CA SER A 124 -18.78 11.59 -29.54
C SER A 124 -18.91 13.11 -29.75
N GLY A 125 -17.99 13.92 -29.18
CA GLY A 125 -18.05 15.39 -29.19
C GLY A 125 -16.91 16.13 -29.91
N LEU A 126 -16.06 15.46 -30.67
CA LEU A 126 -15.06 16.11 -31.55
C LEU A 126 -15.24 15.60 -32.98
N GLY A 127 -16.22 16.19 -33.68
CA GLY A 127 -16.25 16.28 -35.14
C GLY A 127 -15.60 17.58 -35.60
#